data_AF-A0A6L8FM15-F1
#
_entry.id   AF-A0A6L8FM15-F1
#
_cell.length_a   1.000
_cell.length_b   1.000
_cell.length_c   1.000
_cell.angle_alpha   90.00
_cell.angle_beta   90.00
_cell.angle_gamma   90.00
#
_symmetry.space_group_name_H-M   'P 1'
#
loop_
_entity.id
_entity.type
_entity.pdbx_description
1 polymer ?
#
loop_
_entity_poly.entity_id
_entity_poly.type
_entity_poly.pdbx_seq_one_letter_code
_entity_poly.pdbx_strand_id
1 'polypeptide(L)'
;MSSRARRIGLFLLGVGTVAALGALVLRDQVIRHRRDLFSSNPVRRLAALRHLNGEPATVDAITVLRDFSAWEPRRLLRNQAAAVLERMESELRHGARSA
;
A
#
# COMPACT_ATOMS: atom_id res chain seq x y z
N MET A 1 52.08 2.68 6.67
CA MET A 1 50.72 2.88 6.09
C MET A 1 49.95 3.86 6.97
N SER A 2 49.59 5.03 6.43
CA SER A 2 49.06 6.16 7.20
C SER A 2 47.69 5.84 7.81
N SER A 3 47.52 6.15 9.10
CA SER A 3 46.32 5.85 9.90
C SER A 3 45.04 6.54 9.39
N ARG A 4 45.17 7.50 8.47
CA ARG A 4 44.08 8.16 7.75
C ARG A 4 43.51 7.28 6.63
N ALA A 5 44.36 6.59 5.88
CA ALA A 5 43.93 5.69 4.80
C ALA A 5 43.11 4.51 5.35
N ARG A 6 43.50 3.96 6.51
CA ARG A 6 42.75 2.89 7.18
C ARG A 6 41.38 3.34 7.68
N ARG A 7 41.27 4.58 8.17
CA ARG A 7 39.99 5.17 8.59
C ARG A 7 39.08 5.43 7.39
N ILE A 8 39.61 6.02 6.32
CA ILE A 8 38.85 6.26 5.09
C ILE A 8 38.33 4.94 4.51
N GLY A 9 39.17 3.90 4.46
CA GLY A 9 38.73 2.57 4.02
C GLY A 9 37.61 1.98 4.89
N LEU A 10 37.69 2.14 6.21
CA LEU A 10 36.65 1.66 7.14
C LEU A 10 35.33 2.44 7.00
N PHE A 11 35.42 3.77 6.80
CA PHE A 11 34.25 4.61 6.56
C PHE A 11 33.55 4.23 5.24
N LEU A 12 34.31 4.04 4.16
CA LEU A 12 33.75 3.63 2.87
C LEU A 12 33.09 2.25 2.94
N LEU A 13 33.69 1.31 3.67
CA LEU A 13 33.09 -0.01 3.94
C LEU A 13 31.80 0.09 4.75
N GLY A 14 31.77 0.90 5.81
CA GLY A 14 30.58 1.10 6.63
C GLY A 14 29.42 1.70 5.84
N VAL A 15 29.70 2.77 5.07
CA VAL A 15 28.71 3.42 4.21
C VAL A 15 28.19 2.47 3.13
N GLY A 16 29.08 1.72 2.47
CA GLY A 16 28.69 0.73 1.46
C GLY A 16 27.77 -0.36 2.02
N THR A 17 28.04 -0.82 3.25
CA THR A 17 27.24 -1.86 3.91
C THR A 17 25.84 -1.35 4.27
N VAL A 18 25.72 -0.13 4.81
CA VAL A 18 24.43 0.49 5.13
C VAL A 18 23.61 0.76 3.85
N ALA A 19 24.26 1.23 2.78
CA ALA A 19 23.61 1.45 1.49
C ALA A 19 23.09 0.14 0.87
N ALA A 20 23.88 -0.94 0.92
CA ALA A 20 23.46 -2.25 0.42
C ALA A 20 22.28 -2.82 1.21
N LEU A 21 22.31 -2.75 2.54
CA LEU A 21 21.19 -3.18 3.40
C LEU A 21 19.94 -2.31 3.17
N GLY A 22 20.10 -0.99 3.05
CA GLY A 22 19.01 -0.08 2.71
C GLY A 22 18.39 -0.40 1.35
N ALA A 23 19.20 -0.68 0.32
CA ALA A 23 18.72 -1.08 -1.00
C ALA A 23 18.01 -2.44 -0.97
N LEU A 24 18.48 -3.41 -0.18
CA LEU A 24 17.79 -4.69 0.00
C LEU A 24 16.46 -4.51 0.74
N VAL A 25 16.41 -3.71 1.80
CA VAL A 25 15.15 -3.40 2.50
C VAL A 25 14.18 -2.69 1.57
N LEU A 26 14.62 -1.68 0.82
CA LEU A 26 13.78 -0.96 -0.15
C LEU A 26 13.32 -1.87 -1.30
N ARG A 27 14.20 -2.73 -1.83
CA ARG A 27 13.85 -3.72 -2.87
C ARG A 27 12.83 -4.73 -2.35
N ASP A 28 12.99 -5.18 -1.11
CA ASP A 28 12.08 -6.11 -0.46
C ASP A 28 10.75 -5.42 -0.08
N GLN A 29 10.76 -4.11 0.18
CA GLN A 29 9.56 -3.28 0.37
C GLN A 29 8.81 -3.03 -0.94
N VAL A 30 9.51 -2.76 -2.06
CA VAL A 30 8.91 -2.52 -3.38
C VAL A 30 8.35 -3.81 -3.99
N ILE A 31 9.04 -4.94 -3.80
CA ILE A 31 8.52 -6.28 -4.20
C ILE A 31 7.36 -6.71 -3.29
N ARG A 32 7.33 -6.32 -2.01
CA ARG A 32 6.19 -6.58 -1.10
C ARG A 32 4.99 -5.63 -1.30
N HIS A 33 5.20 -4.37 -1.65
CA HIS A 33 4.11 -3.38 -1.82
C HIS A 33 3.17 -3.71 -2.98
N ARG A 34 3.67 -4.32 -4.07
CA ARG A 34 2.81 -4.84 -5.15
C ARG A 34 2.07 -6.13 -4.78
N ARG A 35 2.46 -6.80 -3.69
CA ARG A 35 1.90 -8.07 -3.24
C ARG A 35 0.84 -7.91 -2.15
N ASP A 36 0.70 -6.73 -1.55
CA ASP A 36 -0.24 -6.49 -0.44
C ASP A 36 -1.69 -6.25 -0.87
N LEU A 37 -1.91 -5.60 -2.01
CA LEU A 37 -3.24 -5.48 -2.62
C LEU A 37 -3.79 -6.85 -3.09
N PHE A 38 -2.91 -7.83 -3.33
CA PHE A 38 -3.24 -9.22 -3.70
C PHE A 38 -2.65 -10.25 -2.72
N SER A 39 -2.50 -9.91 -1.44
CA SER A 39 -1.90 -10.83 -0.46
C SER A 39 -2.93 -11.88 0.01
N SER A 40 -2.47 -13.12 0.17
CA SER A 40 -3.30 -14.23 0.72
C SER A 40 -3.80 -13.95 2.14
N ASN A 41 -3.18 -12.99 2.86
CA ASN A 41 -3.52 -12.66 4.23
C ASN A 41 -4.76 -11.73 4.32
N PRO A 42 -5.88 -12.22 4.90
CA PRO A 42 -7.12 -11.46 5.03
C PRO A 42 -7.03 -10.20 5.89
N VAL A 43 -6.09 -10.14 6.85
CA VAL A 43 -5.98 -9.00 7.78
C VAL A 43 -5.45 -7.76 7.07
N ARG A 44 -4.52 -7.92 6.12
CA ARG A 44 -3.99 -6.80 5.33
C ARG A 44 -5.05 -6.23 4.39
N ARG A 45 -5.87 -7.09 3.78
CA ARG A 45 -6.99 -6.67 2.93
C ARG A 45 -8.06 -5.92 3.73
N LEU A 46 -8.33 -6.37 4.95
CA LEU A 46 -9.20 -5.66 5.89
C LEU A 46 -8.64 -4.29 6.28
N ALA A 47 -7.33 -4.17 6.54
CA ALA A 47 -6.70 -2.90 6.87
C ALA A 47 -6.74 -1.92 5.70
N ALA A 48 -6.54 -2.39 4.47
CA ALA A 48 -6.68 -1.58 3.26
C ALA A 48 -8.14 -1.10 3.07
N LEU A 49 -9.13 -1.97 3.22
CA LEU A 49 -10.56 -1.58 3.19
C LEU A 49 -10.89 -0.55 4.28
N ARG A 50 -10.32 -0.70 5.47
CA ARG A 50 -10.51 0.26 6.57
C ARG A 50 -9.88 1.61 6.27
N HIS A 51 -8.70 1.63 5.65
CA HIS A 51 -8.04 2.85 5.23
C HIS A 51 -8.86 3.58 4.15
N LEU A 52 -9.32 2.86 3.11
CA LEU A 52 -10.20 3.41 2.07
C LEU A 52 -11.52 3.96 2.61
N ASN A 53 -12.03 3.42 3.72
CA ASN A 53 -13.23 3.96 4.34
C ASN A 53 -13.04 5.37 4.92
N GLY A 54 -11.81 5.81 5.21
CA GLY A 54 -11.51 7.16 5.68
C GLY A 54 -11.17 8.16 4.57
N GLU A 55 -10.97 7.69 3.34
CA GLU A 55 -10.58 8.52 2.20
C GLU A 55 -11.81 9.10 1.46
N PRO A 56 -11.65 10.27 0.83
CA PRO A 56 -12.72 10.90 0.06
C PRO A 56 -13.08 10.09 -1.17
N ALA A 57 -14.37 10.10 -1.53
CA ALA A 57 -14.85 9.38 -2.69
C ALA A 57 -14.23 9.90 -4.00
N THR A 58 -13.63 8.99 -4.75
CA THR A 58 -13.06 9.23 -6.08
C THR A 58 -13.46 8.11 -7.03
N VAL A 59 -13.59 8.43 -8.32
CA VAL A 59 -13.98 7.45 -9.36
C VAL A 59 -12.97 6.30 -9.45
N ASP A 60 -11.67 6.60 -9.28
CA ASP A 60 -10.60 5.60 -9.27
C ASP A 60 -10.75 4.63 -8.08
N ALA A 61 -10.98 5.14 -6.88
CA ALA A 61 -11.19 4.33 -5.68
C ALA A 61 -12.41 3.40 -5.79
N ILE A 62 -13.50 3.88 -6.39
CA ILE A 62 -14.72 3.10 -6.65
C ILE A 62 -14.43 1.96 -7.65
N THR A 63 -13.68 2.25 -8.72
CA THR A 63 -13.32 1.26 -9.73
C THR A 63 -12.46 0.15 -9.13
N VAL A 64 -11.45 0.53 -8.35
CA VAL A 64 -10.58 -0.42 -7.63
C VAL A 64 -11.37 -1.28 -6.63
N LEU A 65 -12.31 -0.70 -5.87
CA LEU A 65 -13.16 -1.45 -4.93
C LEU A 65 -14.09 -2.45 -5.64
N ARG A 66 -14.58 -2.09 -6.83
CA ARG A 66 -15.42 -2.98 -7.66
C ARG A 66 -14.63 -4.18 -8.17
N ASP A 67 -13.41 -3.94 -8.66
CA ASP A 67 -12.50 -5.01 -9.09
C ASP A 67 -12.09 -5.91 -7.91
N PHE A 68 -11.81 -5.32 -6.75
CA PHE A 68 -11.52 -6.06 -5.52
C PHE A 68 -12.70 -6.97 -5.11
N SER A 69 -13.93 -6.47 -5.16
CA SER A 69 -15.13 -7.24 -4.80
C SER A 69 -15.43 -8.39 -5.77
N ALA A 70 -15.07 -8.24 -7.04
CA ALA A 70 -15.19 -9.29 -8.04
C ALA A 70 -14.13 -10.40 -7.84
N TRP A 71 -12.93 -10.04 -7.40
CA TRP A 71 -11.81 -10.96 -7.20
C TRP A 71 -11.78 -11.64 -5.82
N GLU A 72 -12.31 -11.02 -4.77
CA GLU A 72 -12.22 -11.54 -3.40
C GLU A 72 -13.12 -12.77 -3.14
N PRO A 73 -12.58 -13.92 -2.72
CA PRO A 73 -13.41 -15.11 -2.43
C PRO A 73 -14.19 -15.03 -1.10
N ARG A 74 -13.77 -14.20 -0.14
CA ARG A 74 -14.39 -14.14 1.20
C ARG A 74 -15.57 -13.19 1.25
N ARG A 75 -16.77 -13.73 1.49
CA ARG A 75 -18.03 -12.96 1.57
C ARG A 75 -17.99 -11.80 2.58
N LEU A 76 -17.34 -11.97 3.74
CA LEU A 76 -17.24 -10.90 4.74
C LEU A 76 -16.51 -9.65 4.21
N LEU A 77 -15.39 -9.84 3.50
CA LEU A 77 -14.62 -8.74 2.93
C LEU A 77 -15.34 -8.11 1.74
N ARG A 78 -16.06 -8.91 0.95
CA ARG A 78 -16.92 -8.39 -0.13
C ARG A 78 -18.04 -7.52 0.40
N ASN A 79 -18.70 -7.93 1.47
CA ASN A 79 -19.77 -7.15 2.09
C ASN A 79 -19.24 -5.82 2.64
N GLN A 80 -18.05 -5.83 3.25
CA GLN A 80 -17.42 -4.61 3.72
C GLN A 80 -16.99 -3.70 2.57
N ALA A 81 -16.39 -4.25 1.51
CA ALA A 81 -16.05 -3.48 0.31
C ALA A 81 -17.29 -2.86 -0.34
N ALA A 82 -18.41 -3.60 -0.40
CA ALA A 82 -19.68 -3.10 -0.91
C ALA A 82 -20.22 -1.93 -0.07
N ALA A 83 -20.12 -2.00 1.27
CA ALA A 83 -20.53 -0.90 2.14
C ALA A 83 -19.69 0.37 1.92
N VAL A 84 -18.36 0.23 1.73
CA VAL A 84 -17.49 1.37 1.41
C VAL A 84 -17.80 1.94 0.02
N LEU A 85 -18.05 1.06 -0.96
CA LEU A 85 -18.43 1.42 -2.32
C LEU A 85 -19.74 2.23 -2.33
N GLU A 86 -20.76 1.76 -1.62
CA GLU A 86 -22.06 2.42 -1.53
C GLU A 86 -21.95 3.83 -0.91
N ARG A 87 -21.15 3.97 0.16
CA ARG A 87 -20.83 5.27 0.75
C ARG A 87 -20.18 6.19 -0.28
N MET A 88 -19.12 5.73 -0.96
CA MET A 88 -18.38 6.55 -1.92
C MET A 88 -19.22 6.95 -3.14
N GLU A 89 -20.00 6.01 -3.70
CA GLU A 89 -20.93 6.29 -4.79
C GLU A 89 -22.01 7.29 -4.36
N SER A 90 -22.47 7.22 -3.10
CA SER A 90 -23.38 8.20 -2.53
C SER A 90 -22.73 9.57 -2.40
N GLU A 91 -21.51 9.67 -1.87
CA GLU A 91 -20.76 10.94 -1.76
C GLU A 91 -20.56 11.59 -3.12
N LEU A 92 -20.15 10.85 -4.15
CA LEU A 92 -20.06 11.39 -5.51
C LEU A 92 -21.41 11.82 -6.07
N ARG A 93 -22.48 11.05 -5.84
CA ARG A 93 -23.85 11.43 -6.26
C ARG A 93 -24.35 12.70 -5.57
N HIS A 94 -23.97 12.94 -4.32
CA HIS A 94 -24.35 14.16 -3.61
C HIS A 94 -23.45 15.33 -4.01
N GLY A 95 -22.13 15.14 -4.10
CA GLY A 95 -21.18 16.14 -4.57
C GLY A 95 -21.47 16.64 -5.98
N ALA A 96 -21.83 15.74 -6.90
CA ALA A 96 -22.23 16.08 -8.27
C ALA A 96 -23.59 16.81 -8.37
N ARG A 97 -24.43 16.75 -7.33
CA ARG A 97 -25.71 17.48 -7.27
C ARG A 97 -25.58 18.86 -6.61
N SER A 98 -24.46 19.11 -5.93
CA SER A 98 -24.15 20.39 -5.27
C SER A 98 -23.19 21.28 -6.06
N ALA A 99 -22.77 20.85 -7.25
CA ALA A 99 -21.95 21.61 -8.20
C ALA A 99 -22.79 22.00 -9.42
#